data_AF-A0A2A5VQN4-F1
#
_entry.id   AF-A0A2A5VQN4-F1
#
_cell.length_a   1.000
_cell.length_b   1.000
_cell.length_c   1.000
_cell.angle_alpha   90.00
_cell.angle_beta   90.00
_cell.angle_gamma   90.00
#
_symmetry.space_group_name_H-M   'P 1'
#
loop_
_entity.id
_entity.type
_entity.pdbx_description
1 polymer ?
#
loop_
_entity_poly.entity_id
_entity_poly.type
_entity_poly.pdbx_seq_one_letter_code
_entity_poly.pdbx_strand_id
1 'polypeptide(L)'
;MSSNPNRKKDSSAPKSNASKKGGSSSRKGKRRRGRSKKNEGPQIDEEAVLRAKERFDRSPPAMGLPSNLDPPPKLIKLSWKLSPVPKNVEREVHDIVCRPGEFGFLDDERVDEIAEQLGDRPISLEQALSLRAALNQEKAVFSHGRLQRRAREMLRKYDGGESVLSLSKRYDFPPVNLFRAILTARNWSKTRIKETLREADKKLNERDLAEFRKAEAEDRVTHVNQAETHHAADLFEKVLCDHFTANGVRFRTQTELLKEQVESEGRPVRTPDLLMLDHVEINGVPVAWIDAKHFYGAGLSFQRKKTQKQVNRYAEEWGHGAIIYRHGFCDGLKLRGAILLDASPIDLTELIEHNKRLNDERLSED
;
A
#
# COMPACT_ATOMS: atom_id res chain seq x y z
N MET A 1 5.54 -54.86 -18.24
CA MET A 1 5.74 -56.32 -18.12
C MET A 1 7.18 -56.50 -17.67
N SER A 2 7.40 -56.70 -16.37
CA SER A 2 7.71 -58.02 -15.75
C SER A 2 9.03 -58.58 -16.30
N SER A 3 10.03 -59.00 -15.52
CA SER A 3 10.16 -59.24 -14.08
C SER A 3 11.62 -59.63 -13.85
N ASN A 4 12.10 -59.35 -12.64
CA ASN A 4 13.41 -59.75 -12.10
C ASN A 4 13.62 -61.28 -12.16
N PRO A 5 14.86 -61.81 -12.02
CA PRO A 5 15.21 -62.27 -10.68
C PRO A 5 16.67 -62.12 -10.23
N ASN A 6 16.74 -62.05 -8.90
CA ASN A 6 17.83 -61.88 -7.95
C ASN A 6 18.67 -63.18 -7.71
N ARG A 7 19.94 -63.03 -7.30
CA ARG A 7 20.70 -63.92 -6.38
C ARG A 7 21.94 -63.14 -5.86
N LYS A 8 21.95 -62.66 -4.60
CA LYS A 8 22.58 -63.24 -3.36
C LYS A 8 24.10 -63.52 -3.51
N LYS A 9 25.02 -63.26 -2.58
CA LYS A 9 25.12 -62.76 -1.17
C LYS A 9 26.67 -62.65 -0.94
N ASP A 10 27.23 -61.71 -0.19
CA ASP A 10 27.76 -61.90 1.19
C ASP A 10 28.59 -60.65 1.53
N SER A 11 28.24 -59.84 2.54
CA SER A 11 28.53 -59.95 3.98
C SER A 11 29.93 -59.49 4.40
N SER A 12 29.96 -58.39 5.18
CA SER A 12 30.83 -58.07 6.33
C SER A 12 31.32 -56.60 6.36
N ALA A 13 30.76 -55.83 7.30
CA ALA A 13 31.43 -54.72 7.98
C ALA A 13 32.21 -55.30 9.19
N PRO A 14 32.97 -54.55 10.02
CA PRO A 14 33.19 -53.09 10.07
C PRO A 14 34.67 -52.68 10.32
N LYS A 15 34.98 -51.37 10.30
CA LYS A 15 35.68 -50.65 11.39
C LYS A 15 36.06 -49.21 11.03
N SER A 16 35.85 -48.36 12.03
CA SER A 16 36.31 -46.98 12.21
C SER A 16 37.83 -46.87 12.36
N ASN A 17 38.45 -45.81 11.79
CA ASN A 17 39.25 -44.85 12.55
C ASN A 17 39.74 -43.64 11.72
N ALA A 18 39.42 -42.45 12.25
CA ALA A 18 40.22 -41.24 12.43
C ALA A 18 41.16 -40.67 11.34
N SER A 19 40.93 -39.36 11.12
CA SER A 19 41.90 -38.26 10.97
C SER A 19 42.47 -37.94 9.59
N LYS A 20 42.18 -36.71 9.09
CA LYS A 20 43.17 -35.62 8.95
C LYS A 20 42.58 -34.36 8.30
N LYS A 21 42.91 -33.22 8.93
CA LYS A 21 43.26 -31.90 8.37
C LYS A 21 42.17 -31.19 7.53
N GLY A 22 41.60 -30.06 7.96
CA GLY A 22 42.31 -28.86 8.40
C GLY A 22 42.74 -28.03 7.18
N GLY A 23 41.78 -27.41 6.49
CA GLY A 23 42.00 -26.57 5.31
C GLY A 23 41.23 -25.25 5.43
N SER A 24 41.91 -24.24 5.97
CA SER A 24 41.44 -22.85 6.02
C SER A 24 41.34 -22.28 4.60
N SER A 25 40.11 -22.16 4.10
CA SER A 25 39.81 -21.46 2.84
C SER A 25 39.57 -19.99 3.14
N SER A 26 40.58 -19.18 2.80
CA SER A 26 40.56 -17.72 2.88
C SER A 26 39.47 -17.14 1.96
N ARG A 27 38.42 -16.56 2.56
CA ARG A 27 37.41 -15.78 1.84
C ARG A 27 38.06 -14.50 1.30
N LYS A 28 38.51 -14.53 0.05
CA LYS A 28 38.89 -13.32 -0.71
C LYS A 28 37.71 -12.35 -0.71
N GLY A 29 37.89 -11.22 -0.03
CA GLY A 29 36.94 -10.12 0.03
C GLY A 29 36.64 -9.58 -1.37
N LYS A 30 35.38 -9.71 -1.79
CA LYS A 30 34.85 -8.99 -2.96
C LYS A 30 34.91 -7.49 -2.65
N ARG A 31 35.90 -6.80 -3.22
CA ARG A 31 35.96 -5.34 -3.32
C ARG A 31 34.63 -4.84 -3.89
N ARG A 32 33.84 -4.16 -3.06
CA ARG A 32 32.68 -3.37 -3.50
C ARG A 32 33.19 -2.29 -4.46
N ARG A 33 32.96 -2.48 -5.76
CA ARG A 33 33.09 -1.40 -6.74
C ARG A 33 32.15 -0.27 -6.31
N GLY A 34 32.73 0.87 -5.96
CA GLY A 34 32.00 2.08 -5.65
C GLY A 34 31.10 2.43 -6.82
N ARG A 35 29.78 2.32 -6.59
CA ARG A 35 28.78 2.86 -7.50
C ARG A 35 28.83 4.36 -7.32
N SER A 36 29.39 5.06 -8.30
CA SER A 36 29.33 6.51 -8.39
C SER A 36 27.87 6.93 -8.25
N LYS A 37 27.57 7.75 -7.24
CA LYS A 37 26.27 8.40 -7.09
C LYS A 37 26.13 9.36 -8.28
N LYS A 38 25.42 8.93 -9.32
CA LYS A 38 24.86 9.89 -10.28
C LYS A 38 23.83 10.73 -9.52
N ASN A 39 23.91 12.05 -9.70
CA ASN A 39 22.88 12.98 -9.27
C ASN A 39 21.56 12.57 -9.94
N GLU A 40 20.63 11.99 -9.17
CA GLU A 40 19.29 11.63 -9.65
C GLU A 40 18.38 12.85 -9.51
N GLY A 41 18.34 13.69 -10.54
CA GLY A 41 17.16 14.52 -10.80
C GLY A 41 15.95 13.64 -11.11
N PRO A 42 14.72 14.18 -11.14
CA PRO A 42 13.52 13.43 -11.51
C PRO A 42 13.66 12.95 -12.96
N GLN A 43 14.15 11.73 -13.15
CA GLN A 43 14.34 11.17 -14.47
C GLN A 43 12.97 10.68 -14.94
N ILE A 44 12.30 11.54 -15.72
CA ILE A 44 11.11 11.19 -16.48
C ILE A 44 11.46 9.95 -17.32
N ASP A 45 10.56 8.98 -17.32
CA ASP A 45 10.73 7.75 -18.09
C ASP A 45 10.45 8.03 -19.57
N GLU A 46 11.51 8.35 -20.33
CA GLU A 46 11.44 8.73 -21.74
C GLU A 46 10.76 7.66 -22.60
N GLU A 47 10.99 6.38 -22.29
CA GLU A 47 10.38 5.26 -22.99
C GLU A 47 8.86 5.21 -22.73
N ALA A 48 8.45 5.39 -21.48
CA ALA A 48 7.03 5.48 -21.14
C ALA A 48 6.37 6.71 -21.79
N VAL A 49 7.08 7.84 -21.88
CA VAL A 49 6.59 9.06 -22.53
C VAL A 49 6.37 8.83 -24.03
N LEU A 50 7.33 8.21 -24.71
CA LEU A 50 7.19 7.87 -26.13
C LEU A 50 5.99 6.93 -26.34
N ARG A 51 5.88 5.88 -25.52
CA ARG A 51 4.76 4.93 -25.57
C ARG A 51 3.41 5.61 -25.36
N ALA A 52 3.31 6.61 -24.47
CA ALA A 52 2.06 7.35 -24.24
C ALA A 52 1.65 8.19 -25.46
N LYS A 53 2.63 8.70 -26.23
CA LYS A 53 2.37 9.47 -27.45
C LYS A 53 1.94 8.56 -28.60
N GLU A 54 2.60 7.41 -28.77
CA GLU A 54 2.36 6.48 -29.89
C GLU A 54 1.20 5.50 -29.64
N ARG A 55 0.53 5.57 -28.47
CA ARG A 55 -0.44 4.54 -28.06
C ARG A 55 -1.64 4.35 -29.00
N PHE A 56 -2.03 5.40 -29.73
CA PHE A 56 -3.13 5.36 -30.69
C PHE A 56 -2.73 4.78 -32.05
N ASP A 57 -1.42 4.76 -32.37
CA ASP A 57 -0.89 4.26 -33.64
C ASP A 57 -0.46 2.78 -33.57
N ARG A 58 -0.57 2.16 -32.38
CA ARG A 58 -0.15 0.77 -32.14
C ARG A 58 -1.11 -0.23 -32.80
N SER A 59 -0.52 -1.29 -33.35
CA SER A 59 -1.25 -2.46 -33.85
C SER A 59 -0.75 -3.74 -33.16
N PRO A 60 -1.60 -4.48 -32.43
CA PRO A 60 -3.01 -4.15 -32.15
C PRO A 60 -3.17 -2.91 -31.25
N PRO A 61 -4.37 -2.29 -31.22
CA PRO A 61 -4.67 -1.17 -30.32
C PRO A 61 -4.38 -1.52 -28.87
N ALA A 62 -3.94 -0.52 -28.09
CA ALA A 62 -3.72 -0.72 -26.65
C ALA A 62 -5.04 -1.10 -25.95
N MET A 63 -4.94 -1.94 -24.92
CA MET A 63 -6.10 -2.49 -24.20
C MET A 63 -7.08 -1.39 -23.76
N GLY A 64 -8.37 -1.58 -24.01
CA GLY A 64 -9.43 -0.62 -23.64
C GLY A 64 -9.53 0.61 -24.55
N LEU A 65 -8.64 0.80 -25.53
CA LEU A 65 -8.84 1.79 -26.59
C LEU A 65 -9.73 1.17 -27.70
N PRO A 66 -10.79 1.88 -28.14
CA PRO A 66 -11.59 1.45 -29.28
C PRO A 66 -10.75 1.33 -30.57
N SER A 67 -11.06 0.35 -31.41
CA SER A 67 -10.40 0.17 -32.72
C SER A 67 -10.63 1.35 -33.68
N ASN A 68 -11.74 2.08 -33.49
CA ASN A 68 -12.03 3.31 -34.22
C ASN A 68 -12.44 4.40 -33.23
N LEU A 69 -11.67 5.49 -33.18
CA LEU A 69 -11.94 6.67 -32.36
C LEU A 69 -12.47 7.78 -33.26
N ASP A 70 -13.79 7.97 -33.26
CA ASP A 70 -14.47 9.07 -33.96
C ASP A 70 -15.19 9.96 -32.92
N PRO A 71 -14.82 11.26 -32.79
CA PRO A 71 -13.75 11.96 -33.51
C PRO A 71 -12.34 11.50 -33.09
N PRO A 72 -11.32 11.74 -33.94
CA PRO A 72 -9.93 11.36 -33.65
C PRO A 72 -9.41 11.98 -32.34
N PRO A 73 -8.41 11.38 -31.68
CA PRO A 73 -7.81 11.93 -30.47
C PRO A 73 -7.33 13.37 -30.66
N LYS A 74 -7.73 14.27 -29.77
CA LYS A 74 -7.27 15.67 -29.78
C LYS A 74 -6.16 15.89 -28.76
N LEU A 75 -5.33 16.91 -28.99
CA LEU A 75 -4.34 17.37 -28.02
C LEU A 75 -4.99 18.31 -26.99
N ILE A 76 -4.90 17.95 -25.71
CA ILE A 76 -5.43 18.74 -24.60
C ILE A 76 -4.28 19.00 -23.62
N LYS A 77 -4.02 20.27 -23.33
CA LYS A 77 -2.95 20.68 -22.41
C LYS A 77 -3.57 21.28 -21.15
N LEU A 78 -3.20 20.74 -20.01
CA LEU A 78 -3.66 21.18 -18.70
C LEU A 78 -2.48 21.70 -17.88
N SER A 79 -2.70 22.82 -17.20
CA SER A 79 -1.80 23.31 -16.16
C SER A 79 -2.33 22.85 -14.80
N TRP A 80 -1.48 22.19 -14.02
CA TRP A 80 -1.86 21.62 -12.73
C TRP A 80 -0.96 22.19 -11.64
N LYS A 81 -1.55 22.99 -10.75
CA LYS A 81 -0.82 23.55 -9.61
C LYS A 81 -0.44 22.42 -8.65
N LEU A 82 0.80 22.44 -8.17
CA LEU A 82 1.32 21.45 -7.23
C LEU A 82 1.79 22.14 -5.95
N SER A 83 1.53 21.46 -4.83
CA SER A 83 1.87 21.88 -3.48
C SER A 83 2.32 20.66 -2.64
N PRO A 84 3.37 19.93 -3.07
CA PRO A 84 3.81 18.75 -2.34
C PRO A 84 4.45 19.13 -1.00
N VAL A 85 4.28 18.26 -0.02
CA VAL A 85 4.94 18.41 1.29
C VAL A 85 6.44 18.14 1.13
N PRO A 86 7.33 19.02 1.63
CA PRO A 86 8.76 18.78 1.59
C PRO A 86 9.17 17.53 2.35
N LYS A 87 10.09 16.74 1.80
CA LYS A 87 10.57 15.48 2.39
C LYS A 87 11.17 15.63 3.79
N ASN A 88 11.83 16.75 4.07
CA ASN A 88 12.34 17.03 5.41
C ASN A 88 11.19 17.23 6.41
N VAL A 89 10.13 17.92 6.01
CA VAL A 89 8.94 18.14 6.82
C VAL A 89 8.24 16.81 7.10
N GLU A 90 8.01 15.97 6.08
CA GLU A 90 7.44 14.62 6.30
C GLU A 90 8.26 13.81 7.31
N ARG A 91 9.60 13.89 7.25
CA ARG A 91 10.49 13.19 8.18
C ARG A 91 10.35 13.70 9.61
N GLU A 92 10.24 15.01 9.81
CA GLU A 92 10.05 15.60 11.14
C GLU A 92 8.70 15.17 11.73
N VAL A 93 7.66 15.15 10.91
CA VAL A 93 6.29 14.79 11.33
C VAL A 93 6.17 13.32 11.72
N HIS A 94 7.02 12.45 11.17
CA HIS A 94 7.05 11.02 11.50
C HIS A 94 6.99 10.75 13.02
N ASP A 95 7.82 11.46 13.78
CA ASP A 95 7.96 11.24 15.23
C ASP A 95 6.87 11.97 16.03
N ILE A 96 6.20 12.96 15.41
CA ILE A 96 5.04 13.66 16.00
C ILE A 96 3.82 12.74 15.97
N VAL A 97 3.56 12.08 14.85
CA VAL A 97 2.30 11.37 14.61
C VAL A 97 2.30 9.91 15.08
N CYS A 98 3.46 9.32 15.36
CA CYS A 98 3.57 7.93 15.77
C CYS A 98 4.22 7.78 17.15
N ARG A 99 3.53 7.13 18.09
CA ARG A 99 4.11 6.66 19.36
C ARG A 99 4.12 5.13 19.45
N PRO A 100 5.03 4.54 20.25
CA PRO A 100 5.02 3.11 20.49
C PRO A 100 3.69 2.62 21.07
N GLY A 101 3.12 1.56 20.49
CA GLY A 101 1.84 1.00 20.92
C GLY A 101 0.58 1.73 20.44
N GLU A 102 0.69 2.90 19.79
CA GLU A 102 -0.48 3.62 19.25
C GLU A 102 -0.83 3.11 17.84
N PHE A 103 -1.63 2.04 17.78
CA PHE A 103 -2.14 1.47 16.53
C PHE A 103 -3.63 1.73 16.30
N GLY A 104 -4.34 2.26 17.30
CA GLY A 104 -5.78 2.52 17.30
C GLY A 104 -6.17 3.90 16.78
N PHE A 105 -7.41 4.29 17.08
CA PHE A 105 -7.85 5.68 16.96
C PHE A 105 -7.03 6.57 17.91
N LEU A 106 -6.99 7.85 17.58
CA LEU A 106 -6.50 8.87 18.49
C LEU A 106 -7.72 9.50 19.14
N ASP A 107 -7.65 9.76 20.44
CA ASP A 107 -8.60 10.64 21.11
C ASP A 107 -8.38 12.09 20.66
N ASP A 108 -9.38 12.94 20.93
CA ASP A 108 -9.36 14.35 20.51
C ASP A 108 -8.16 15.09 21.12
N GLU A 109 -7.84 14.81 22.39
CA GLU A 109 -6.67 15.37 23.07
C GLU A 109 -5.36 15.07 22.32
N ARG A 110 -5.19 13.83 21.83
CA ARG A 110 -4.01 13.43 21.07
C ARG A 110 -4.01 14.01 19.65
N VAL A 111 -5.17 14.23 19.04
CA VAL A 111 -5.29 14.91 17.75
C VAL A 111 -4.90 16.38 17.89
N ASP A 112 -5.39 17.06 18.92
CA ASP A 112 -5.06 18.46 19.23
C ASP A 112 -3.57 18.62 19.54
N GLU A 113 -2.99 17.68 20.31
CA GLU A 113 -1.56 17.66 20.59
C GLU A 113 -0.73 17.55 19.30
N ILE A 114 -1.16 16.70 18.35
CA ILE A 114 -0.50 16.60 17.04
C ILE A 114 -0.64 17.94 16.30
N ALA A 115 -1.83 18.52 16.26
CA ALA A 115 -2.06 19.80 15.57
C ALA A 115 -1.16 20.92 16.12
N GLU A 116 -1.02 21.03 17.44
CA GLU A 116 -0.14 22.00 18.09
C GLU A 116 1.34 21.74 17.74
N GLN A 117 1.79 20.48 17.77
CA GLN A 117 3.17 20.12 17.45
C GLN A 117 3.53 20.33 15.98
N LEU A 118 2.56 20.21 15.06
CA LEU A 118 2.76 20.51 13.64
C LEU A 118 3.13 21.98 13.43
N GLY A 119 2.50 22.91 14.15
CA GLY A 119 2.74 24.36 14.04
C GLY A 119 2.58 24.86 12.61
N ASP A 120 3.48 25.75 12.17
CA ASP A 120 3.45 26.37 10.84
C ASP A 120 4.09 25.51 9.74
N ARG A 121 4.32 24.22 9.98
CA ARG A 121 4.92 23.34 8.96
C ARG A 121 3.99 23.24 7.75
N PRO A 122 4.54 23.13 6.53
CA PRO A 122 3.74 23.02 5.30
C PRO A 122 3.20 21.58 5.13
N ILE A 123 2.37 21.16 6.08
CA ILE A 123 1.65 19.89 6.12
C ILE A 123 0.39 20.08 6.96
N SER A 124 -0.77 19.67 6.43
CA SER A 124 -2.03 19.76 7.16
C SER A 124 -2.17 18.65 8.20
N LEU A 125 -3.06 18.85 9.18
CA LEU A 125 -3.43 17.81 10.14
C LEU A 125 -3.93 16.53 9.43
N GLU A 126 -4.77 16.67 8.41
CA GLU A 126 -5.25 15.52 7.61
C GLU A 126 -4.11 14.76 6.93
N GLN A 127 -3.14 15.48 6.35
CA GLN A 127 -1.95 14.87 5.75
C GLN A 127 -1.11 14.12 6.79
N ALA A 128 -0.94 14.71 7.98
CA ALA A 128 -0.21 14.11 9.10
C ALA A 128 -0.91 12.84 9.64
N LEU A 129 -2.24 12.87 9.80
CA LEU A 129 -3.03 11.71 10.21
C LEU A 129 -3.01 10.60 9.15
N SER A 130 -3.06 10.97 7.86
CA SER A 130 -2.92 10.01 6.76
C SER A 130 -1.50 9.41 6.71
N LEU A 131 -0.46 10.21 6.96
CA LEU A 131 0.92 9.75 7.13
C LEU A 131 1.04 8.75 8.29
N ARG A 132 0.43 9.03 9.45
CA ARG A 132 0.37 8.09 10.59
C ARG A 132 -0.16 6.72 10.18
N ALA A 133 -1.28 6.69 9.45
CA ALA A 133 -1.87 5.43 8.99
C ALA A 133 -0.89 4.64 8.09
N ALA A 134 -0.21 5.34 7.17
CA ALA A 134 0.78 4.73 6.29
C ALA A 134 2.01 4.21 7.06
N LEU A 135 2.49 4.95 8.07
CA LEU A 135 3.60 4.57 8.94
C LEU A 135 3.28 3.34 9.78
N ASN A 136 2.11 3.33 10.41
CA ASN A 136 1.64 2.21 11.21
C ASN A 136 1.48 0.95 10.34
N GLN A 137 1.04 1.08 9.09
CA GLN A 137 1.01 -0.02 8.14
C GLN A 137 2.42 -0.53 7.77
N GLU A 138 3.36 0.35 7.43
CA GLU A 138 4.74 -0.04 7.09
C GLU A 138 5.43 -0.72 8.28
N LYS A 139 5.23 -0.17 9.48
CA LYS A 139 5.70 -0.73 10.75
C LYS A 139 5.14 -2.13 10.99
N ALA A 140 3.84 -2.35 10.80
CA ALA A 140 3.22 -3.67 10.94
C ALA A 140 3.82 -4.71 9.97
N VAL A 141 4.03 -4.32 8.71
CA VAL A 141 4.58 -5.21 7.67
C VAL A 141 6.04 -5.58 7.96
N PHE A 142 6.90 -4.60 8.21
CA PHE A 142 8.33 -4.85 8.39
C PHE A 142 8.68 -5.47 9.74
N SER A 143 7.88 -5.22 10.76
CA SER A 143 8.10 -5.77 12.09
C SER A 143 7.59 -7.22 12.25
N HIS A 144 6.81 -7.75 11.30
CA HIS A 144 6.21 -9.09 11.36
C HIS A 144 7.22 -10.21 11.65
N GLY A 145 8.38 -10.22 10.98
CA GLY A 145 9.42 -11.23 11.22
C GLY A 145 10.07 -11.14 12.62
N ARG A 146 10.15 -9.93 13.20
CA ARG A 146 10.60 -9.71 14.59
C ARG A 146 9.53 -10.20 15.58
N LEU A 147 8.27 -9.93 15.29
CA LEU A 147 7.11 -10.38 16.06
C LEU A 147 7.06 -11.91 16.15
N GLN A 148 7.19 -12.62 15.02
CA GLN A 148 7.16 -14.09 15.00
C GLN A 148 8.31 -14.71 15.80
N ARG A 149 9.51 -14.13 15.76
CA ARG A 149 10.66 -14.62 16.56
C ARG A 149 10.44 -14.51 18.06
N ARG A 150 9.61 -13.56 18.50
CA ARG A 150 9.28 -13.33 19.92
C ARG A 150 7.96 -13.97 20.36
N ALA A 151 7.28 -14.71 19.48
CA ALA A 151 5.95 -15.25 19.76
C ALA A 151 5.88 -16.12 21.04
N ARG A 152 6.89 -16.99 21.26
CA ARG A 152 6.96 -17.83 22.48
C ARG A 152 7.23 -17.02 23.75
N GLU A 153 8.01 -15.95 23.65
CA GLU A 153 8.25 -15.04 24.78
C GLU A 153 6.96 -14.30 25.16
N MET A 154 6.24 -13.78 24.17
CA MET A 154 4.96 -13.11 24.38
C MET A 154 3.89 -14.05 24.93
N LEU A 155 3.84 -15.30 24.46
CA LEU A 155 2.95 -16.33 25.01
C LEU A 155 3.21 -16.55 26.51
N ARG A 156 4.48 -16.71 26.92
CA ARG A 156 4.82 -16.91 28.35
C ARG A 156 4.37 -15.74 29.22
N LYS A 157 4.54 -14.50 28.74
CA LYS A 157 4.11 -13.30 29.47
C LYS A 157 2.59 -13.16 29.52
N TYR A 158 1.93 -13.48 28.41
CA TYR A 158 0.47 -13.52 28.35
C TYR A 158 -0.08 -14.56 29.32
N ASP A 159 0.40 -15.80 29.28
CA ASP A 159 -0.02 -16.85 30.21
C ASP A 159 0.28 -16.46 31.67
N GLY A 160 1.37 -15.72 31.91
CA GLY A 160 1.73 -15.12 33.20
C GLY A 160 0.87 -13.94 33.67
N GLY A 161 -0.14 -13.53 32.91
CA GLY A 161 -1.13 -12.51 33.31
C GLY A 161 -1.05 -11.17 32.57
N GLU A 162 -0.02 -10.93 31.75
CA GLU A 162 0.05 -9.68 30.98
C GLU A 162 -1.06 -9.61 29.90
N SER A 163 -1.62 -8.41 29.69
CA SER A 163 -2.63 -8.17 28.65
C SER A 163 -2.01 -8.01 27.26
N VAL A 164 -2.81 -8.25 26.21
CA VAL A 164 -2.39 -8.06 24.81
C VAL A 164 -2.00 -6.61 24.56
N LEU A 165 -2.74 -5.65 25.11
CA LEU A 165 -2.44 -4.22 24.95
C LEU A 165 -1.14 -3.82 25.66
N SER A 166 -0.88 -4.34 26.87
CA SER A 166 0.39 -4.11 27.58
C SER A 166 1.59 -4.65 26.77
N LEU A 167 1.45 -5.86 26.24
CA LEU A 167 2.46 -6.46 25.37
C LEU A 167 2.62 -5.67 24.07
N SER A 168 1.52 -5.19 23.47
CA SER A 168 1.55 -4.37 22.25
C SER A 168 2.33 -3.08 22.47
N LYS A 169 2.06 -2.36 23.56
CA LYS A 169 2.80 -1.14 23.94
C LYS A 169 4.28 -1.43 24.20
N ARG A 170 4.59 -2.50 24.94
CA ARG A 170 5.98 -2.88 25.29
C ARG A 170 6.81 -3.31 24.07
N TYR A 171 6.25 -4.14 23.21
CA TYR A 171 6.96 -4.72 22.06
C TYR A 171 6.80 -3.92 20.77
N ASP A 172 5.90 -2.94 20.80
CA ASP A 172 5.58 -2.04 19.72
C ASP A 172 5.13 -2.78 18.45
N PHE A 173 4.09 -3.59 18.61
CA PHE A 173 3.45 -4.37 17.55
C PHE A 173 1.94 -4.16 17.55
N PRO A 174 1.25 -4.21 16.39
CA PRO A 174 -0.20 -4.12 16.33
C PRO A 174 -0.87 -5.18 17.23
N PRO A 175 -1.80 -4.80 18.13
CA PRO A 175 -2.39 -5.69 19.13
C PRO A 175 -2.94 -7.00 18.55
N VAL A 176 -3.67 -6.97 17.43
CA VAL A 176 -4.28 -8.15 16.83
C VAL A 176 -3.22 -9.06 16.23
N ASN A 177 -2.18 -8.50 15.61
CA ASN A 177 -1.06 -9.30 15.09
C ASN A 177 -0.25 -9.95 16.23
N LEU A 178 -0.11 -9.26 17.36
CA LEU A 178 0.52 -9.81 18.56
C LEU A 178 -0.30 -10.98 19.11
N PHE A 179 -1.62 -10.81 19.21
CA PHE A 179 -2.52 -11.89 19.64
C PHE A 179 -2.46 -13.09 18.70
N ARG A 180 -2.45 -12.88 17.38
CA ARG A 180 -2.24 -13.94 16.37
C ARG A 180 -0.91 -14.66 16.56
N ALA A 181 0.16 -13.97 16.96
CA ALA A 181 1.44 -14.60 17.27
C ALA A 181 1.39 -15.45 18.54
N ILE A 182 0.67 -15.00 19.57
CA ILE A 182 0.41 -15.81 20.78
C ILE A 182 -0.30 -17.11 20.40
N LEU A 183 -1.37 -17.05 19.60
CA LEU A 183 -2.09 -18.24 19.12
C LEU A 183 -1.20 -19.15 18.25
N THR A 184 -0.36 -18.55 17.40
CA THR A 184 0.63 -19.31 16.61
C THR A 184 1.62 -20.04 17.51
N ALA A 185 2.09 -19.41 18.59
CA ALA A 185 2.98 -20.03 19.57
C ALA A 185 2.30 -21.15 20.39
N ARG A 186 0.95 -21.16 20.46
CA ARG A 186 0.14 -22.28 20.95
C ARG A 186 -0.05 -23.40 19.91
N ASN A 187 0.71 -23.39 18.82
CA ASN A 187 0.66 -24.33 17.70
C ASN A 187 -0.66 -24.29 16.91
N TRP A 188 -1.38 -23.17 16.89
CA TRP A 188 -2.54 -23.02 16.01
C TRP A 188 -2.08 -22.75 14.57
N SER A 189 -2.74 -23.38 13.60
CA SER A 189 -2.51 -23.10 12.19
C SER A 189 -3.08 -21.73 11.80
N LYS A 190 -2.54 -21.11 10.74
CA LYS A 190 -3.05 -19.83 10.22
C LYS A 190 -4.54 -19.91 9.86
N THR A 191 -4.96 -21.02 9.28
CA THR A 191 -6.37 -21.28 8.92
C THR A 191 -7.24 -21.34 10.16
N ARG A 192 -6.84 -22.12 11.18
CA ARG A 192 -7.56 -22.20 12.46
C ARG A 192 -7.69 -20.82 13.11
N ILE A 193 -6.60 -20.05 13.18
CA ILE A 193 -6.62 -18.69 13.75
C ILE A 193 -7.62 -17.81 12.98
N LYS A 194 -7.56 -17.80 11.64
CA LYS A 194 -8.47 -17.00 10.82
C LYS A 194 -9.93 -17.36 11.08
N GLU A 195 -10.28 -18.64 11.09
CA GLU A 195 -11.64 -19.13 11.29
C GLU A 195 -12.14 -18.91 12.72
N THR A 196 -11.26 -19.07 13.71
CA THR A 196 -11.59 -18.80 15.12
C THR A 196 -11.85 -17.32 15.35
N LEU A 197 -10.99 -16.42 14.85
CA LEU A 197 -11.17 -14.98 15.06
C LEU A 197 -12.39 -14.41 14.32
N ARG A 198 -12.84 -15.06 13.24
CA ARG A 198 -14.09 -14.68 12.55
C ARG A 198 -15.34 -14.94 13.39
N GLU A 199 -15.29 -15.94 14.26
CA GLU A 199 -16.38 -16.34 15.16
C GLU A 199 -15.87 -16.37 16.60
N ALA A 200 -15.19 -15.29 17.01
CA ALA A 200 -14.44 -15.21 18.25
C ALA A 200 -15.30 -15.56 19.47
N ASP A 201 -16.54 -15.06 19.53
CA ASP A 201 -17.46 -15.24 20.66
C ASP A 201 -17.84 -16.71 20.91
N LYS A 202 -17.74 -17.55 19.88
CA LYS A 202 -18.09 -18.98 19.95
C LYS A 202 -16.88 -19.89 20.14
N LYS A 203 -15.69 -19.43 19.73
CA LYS A 203 -14.51 -20.29 19.54
C LYS A 203 -13.31 -19.93 20.43
N LEU A 204 -13.31 -18.78 21.09
CA LEU A 204 -12.30 -18.41 22.09
C LEU A 204 -12.81 -18.71 23.51
N ASN A 205 -11.88 -18.97 24.44
CA ASN A 205 -12.21 -18.93 25.86
C ASN A 205 -12.44 -17.49 26.31
N GLU A 206 -13.03 -17.32 27.50
CA GLU A 206 -13.41 -16.02 28.05
C GLU A 206 -12.26 -15.00 28.06
N ARG A 207 -11.07 -15.41 28.53
CA ARG A 207 -9.91 -14.52 28.60
C ARG A 207 -9.42 -14.10 27.21
N ASP A 208 -9.25 -15.07 26.32
CA ASP A 208 -8.79 -14.83 24.95
C ASP A 208 -9.79 -13.98 24.17
N LEU A 209 -11.09 -14.17 24.40
CA LEU A 209 -12.15 -13.36 23.81
C LEU A 209 -12.06 -11.90 24.30
N ALA A 210 -12.01 -11.69 25.61
CA ALA A 210 -11.93 -10.34 26.19
C ALA A 210 -10.68 -9.58 25.70
N GLU A 211 -9.53 -10.26 25.65
CA GLU A 211 -8.28 -9.67 25.19
C GLU A 211 -8.26 -9.44 23.67
N PHE A 212 -8.87 -10.33 22.89
CA PHE A 212 -9.05 -10.12 21.45
C PHE A 212 -9.93 -8.91 21.15
N ARG A 213 -11.04 -8.72 21.87
CA ARG A 213 -11.94 -7.56 21.68
C ARG A 213 -11.26 -6.24 21.99
N LYS A 214 -10.50 -6.17 23.09
CA LYS A 214 -9.66 -5.00 23.41
C LYS A 214 -8.61 -4.74 22.33
N ALA A 215 -7.97 -5.79 21.83
CA ALA A 215 -6.98 -5.67 20.77
C ALA A 215 -7.60 -5.19 19.45
N GLU A 216 -8.78 -5.68 19.09
CA GLU A 216 -9.51 -5.31 17.87
C GLU A 216 -9.94 -3.84 17.90
N ALA A 217 -10.42 -3.34 19.04
CA ALA A 217 -10.79 -1.93 19.22
C ALA A 217 -9.58 -0.98 19.04
N GLU A 218 -8.38 -1.43 19.42
CA GLU A 218 -7.15 -0.63 19.44
C GLU A 218 -6.20 -0.89 18.24
N ASP A 219 -6.65 -1.60 17.20
CA ASP A 219 -5.81 -1.97 16.05
C ASP A 219 -6.45 -1.60 14.71
N ARG A 220 -6.26 -0.33 14.32
CA ARG A 220 -6.71 0.21 13.03
C ARG A 220 -5.83 -0.17 11.86
N VAL A 221 -4.74 -0.90 12.08
CA VAL A 221 -3.83 -1.34 11.02
C VAL A 221 -4.26 -2.66 10.44
N THR A 222 -4.67 -3.59 11.31
CA THR A 222 -5.13 -4.91 10.91
C THR A 222 -6.65 -4.98 10.73
N HIS A 223 -7.39 -4.12 11.43
CA HIS A 223 -8.84 -3.98 11.31
C HIS A 223 -9.20 -2.58 10.79
N VAL A 224 -9.18 -2.42 9.46
CA VAL A 224 -9.62 -1.20 8.79
C VAL A 224 -11.10 -1.35 8.43
N ASN A 225 -11.94 -0.40 8.87
CA ASN A 225 -13.30 -0.26 8.34
C ASN A 225 -13.19 0.19 6.88
N GLN A 226 -13.48 -0.73 5.95
CA GLN A 226 -13.28 -0.50 4.52
C GLN A 226 -14.49 0.20 3.88
N ALA A 227 -15.69 0.08 4.43
CA ALA A 227 -16.91 0.58 3.77
C ALA A 227 -16.92 2.10 3.59
N GLU A 228 -16.66 2.84 4.66
CA GLU A 228 -16.59 4.31 4.63
C GLU A 228 -15.44 4.81 3.73
N THR A 229 -14.28 4.17 3.84
CA THR A 229 -13.11 4.52 3.01
C THR A 229 -13.37 4.28 1.53
N HIS A 230 -14.11 3.22 1.18
CA HIS A 230 -14.51 2.95 -0.20
C HIS A 230 -15.48 3.99 -0.73
N HIS A 231 -16.52 4.34 0.02
CA HIS A 231 -17.48 5.36 -0.42
C HIS A 231 -16.82 6.73 -0.66
N ALA A 232 -15.93 7.15 0.25
CA ALA A 232 -15.19 8.41 0.07
C ALA A 232 -14.18 8.36 -1.10
N ALA A 233 -13.63 7.17 -1.42
CA ALA A 233 -12.79 6.98 -2.60
C ALA A 233 -13.62 7.05 -3.89
N ASP A 234 -14.77 6.38 -3.95
CA ASP A 234 -15.68 6.41 -5.10
C ASP A 234 -16.14 7.85 -5.40
N LEU A 235 -16.47 8.62 -4.35
CA LEU A 235 -16.85 10.03 -4.49
C LEU A 235 -15.68 10.88 -5.02
N PHE A 236 -14.46 10.62 -4.57
CA PHE A 236 -13.27 11.31 -5.08
C PHE A 236 -13.02 10.99 -6.57
N GLU A 237 -13.24 9.75 -7.00
CA GLU A 237 -13.17 9.35 -8.42
C GLU A 237 -14.24 10.03 -9.27
N LYS A 238 -15.48 10.15 -8.75
CA LYS A 238 -16.55 10.91 -9.41
C LYS A 238 -16.15 12.36 -9.65
N VAL A 239 -15.67 13.03 -8.60
CA VAL A 239 -15.23 14.44 -8.68
C VAL A 239 -14.08 14.61 -9.70
N LEU A 240 -13.19 13.62 -9.80
CA LEU A 240 -12.14 13.60 -10.83
C LEU A 240 -12.73 13.49 -12.23
N CYS A 241 -13.69 12.60 -12.44
CA CYS A 241 -14.39 12.47 -13.72
C CYS A 241 -15.06 13.79 -14.13
N ASP A 242 -15.73 14.45 -13.19
CA ASP A 242 -16.39 15.75 -13.41
C ASP A 242 -15.35 16.81 -13.81
N HIS A 243 -14.20 16.88 -13.13
CA HIS A 243 -13.12 17.81 -13.45
C HIS A 243 -12.55 17.59 -14.87
N PHE A 244 -12.24 16.36 -15.25
CA PHE A 244 -11.71 16.07 -16.59
C PHE A 244 -12.76 16.29 -17.69
N THR A 245 -14.03 15.98 -17.42
CA THR A 245 -15.16 16.25 -18.32
C THR A 245 -15.33 17.75 -18.55
N ALA A 246 -15.27 18.56 -17.49
CA ALA A 246 -15.34 20.02 -17.57
C ALA A 246 -14.18 20.63 -18.38
N ASN A 247 -13.01 19.98 -18.38
CA ASN A 247 -11.86 20.34 -19.23
C ASN A 247 -11.93 19.75 -20.65
N GLY A 248 -13.05 19.12 -21.02
CA GLY A 248 -13.27 18.57 -22.36
C GLY A 248 -12.43 17.35 -22.70
N VAL A 249 -11.92 16.64 -21.70
CA VAL A 249 -11.13 15.40 -21.86
C VAL A 249 -12.05 14.20 -22.00
N ARG A 250 -11.84 13.38 -23.02
CA ARG A 250 -12.52 12.08 -23.15
C ARG A 250 -11.69 11.00 -22.48
N PHE A 251 -12.34 10.13 -21.72
CA PHE A 251 -11.71 9.02 -21.03
C PHE A 251 -12.69 7.86 -20.89
N ARG A 252 -12.17 6.70 -20.53
CA ARG A 252 -12.94 5.56 -20.03
C ARG A 252 -12.70 5.37 -18.55
N THR A 253 -13.75 4.98 -17.84
CA THR A 253 -13.72 4.74 -16.40
C THR A 253 -13.32 3.31 -16.07
N GLN A 254 -12.90 3.06 -14.83
CA GLN A 254 -12.66 1.70 -14.32
C GLN A 254 -13.86 0.77 -14.57
N THR A 255 -15.09 1.23 -14.31
CA THR A 255 -16.31 0.42 -14.48
C THR A 255 -16.49 -0.06 -15.92
N GLU A 256 -16.23 0.82 -16.89
CA GLU A 256 -16.32 0.48 -18.32
C GLU A 256 -15.22 -0.51 -18.74
N LEU A 257 -14.00 -0.34 -18.24
CA LEU A 257 -12.88 -1.23 -18.51
C LEU A 257 -13.08 -2.62 -17.89
N LEU A 258 -13.62 -2.67 -16.66
CA LEU A 258 -13.95 -3.91 -15.97
C LEU A 258 -14.94 -4.75 -16.79
N LYS A 259 -16.03 -4.12 -17.26
CA LYS A 259 -17.06 -4.79 -18.04
C LYS A 259 -16.48 -5.45 -19.30
N GLU A 260 -15.67 -4.72 -20.05
CA GLU A 260 -15.06 -5.21 -21.28
C GLU A 260 -14.01 -6.31 -21.04
N GLN A 261 -13.19 -6.18 -20.00
CA GLN A 261 -12.14 -7.16 -19.70
C GLN A 261 -12.72 -8.45 -19.12
N VAL A 262 -13.80 -8.37 -18.36
CA VAL A 262 -14.52 -9.57 -17.90
C VAL A 262 -15.14 -10.30 -19.08
N GLU A 263 -15.73 -9.58 -20.04
CA GLU A 263 -16.33 -10.17 -21.23
C GLU A 263 -15.30 -10.83 -22.16
N SER A 264 -14.14 -10.20 -22.35
CA SER A 264 -13.08 -10.69 -23.26
C SER A 264 -12.08 -11.67 -22.61
N GLU A 265 -11.69 -11.45 -21.36
CA GLU A 265 -10.64 -12.21 -20.67
C GLU A 265 -11.13 -12.99 -19.45
N GLY A 266 -12.41 -12.90 -19.09
CA GLY A 266 -13.00 -13.57 -17.93
C GLY A 266 -12.57 -13.01 -16.58
N ARG A 267 -11.72 -11.97 -16.56
CA ARG A 267 -11.24 -11.31 -15.35
C ARG A 267 -10.73 -9.89 -15.61
N PRO A 268 -10.73 -9.01 -14.60
CA PRO A 268 -10.00 -7.74 -14.67
C PRO A 268 -8.49 -7.96 -14.82
N VAL A 269 -7.86 -7.22 -15.71
CA VAL A 269 -6.41 -7.28 -16.01
C VAL A 269 -5.72 -5.96 -15.64
N ARG A 270 -6.17 -4.85 -16.23
CA ARG A 270 -5.64 -3.50 -15.96
C ARG A 270 -6.78 -2.49 -16.01
N THR A 271 -7.07 -1.85 -14.88
CA THR A 271 -8.20 -0.93 -14.76
C THR A 271 -7.76 0.32 -14.01
N PRO A 272 -7.09 1.28 -14.68
CA PRO A 272 -6.93 2.61 -14.11
C PRO A 272 -8.30 3.26 -13.94
N ASP A 273 -8.40 4.22 -13.04
CA ASP A 273 -9.67 4.90 -12.75
C ASP A 273 -10.13 5.71 -13.95
N LEU A 274 -9.18 6.34 -14.66
CA LEU A 274 -9.42 6.98 -15.95
C LEU A 274 -8.37 6.57 -16.99
N LEU A 275 -8.81 6.06 -18.14
CA LEU A 275 -7.98 5.82 -19.34
C LEU A 275 -8.27 6.89 -20.40
N MET A 276 -7.26 7.68 -20.77
CA MET A 276 -7.45 8.85 -21.65
C MET A 276 -7.65 8.43 -23.11
N LEU A 277 -8.73 8.91 -23.72
CA LEU A 277 -9.04 8.75 -25.15
C LEU A 277 -8.50 9.90 -26.02
N ASP A 278 -7.87 10.90 -25.39
CA ASP A 278 -7.24 12.05 -26.03
C ASP A 278 -5.75 12.13 -25.68
N HIS A 279 -4.97 12.88 -26.46
CA HIS A 279 -3.58 13.22 -26.11
C HIS A 279 -3.58 14.27 -25.00
N VAL A 280 -3.65 13.82 -23.74
CA VAL A 280 -3.61 14.70 -22.58
C VAL A 280 -2.16 14.95 -22.16
N GLU A 281 -1.79 16.21 -22.01
CA GLU A 281 -0.53 16.64 -21.39
C GLU A 281 -0.83 17.45 -20.14
N ILE A 282 -0.31 17.02 -18.99
CA ILE A 282 -0.41 17.75 -17.73
C ILE A 282 0.98 18.28 -17.39
N ASN A 283 1.11 19.59 -17.24
CA ASN A 283 2.40 20.26 -17.01
C ASN A 283 3.48 19.87 -18.05
N GLY A 284 3.06 19.69 -19.31
CA GLY A 284 3.95 19.31 -20.43
C GLY A 284 4.36 17.83 -20.47
N VAL A 285 3.80 16.99 -19.59
CA VAL A 285 4.07 15.54 -19.57
C VAL A 285 2.85 14.78 -20.10
N PRO A 286 3.00 13.85 -21.06
CA PRO A 286 1.89 13.01 -21.50
C PRO A 286 1.32 12.15 -20.38
N VAL A 287 0.00 12.11 -20.31
CA VAL A 287 -0.79 11.33 -19.34
C VAL A 287 -1.77 10.47 -20.11
N ALA A 288 -1.45 9.17 -20.23
CA ALA A 288 -2.32 8.21 -20.91
C ALA A 288 -3.40 7.61 -19.99
N TRP A 289 -3.15 7.60 -18.68
CA TRP A 289 -4.04 7.05 -17.67
C TRP A 289 -3.86 7.80 -16.35
N ILE A 290 -4.88 7.77 -15.51
CA ILE A 290 -4.90 8.36 -14.17
C ILE A 290 -5.44 7.32 -13.19
N ASP A 291 -4.82 7.27 -12.02
CA ASP A 291 -5.27 6.47 -10.89
C ASP A 291 -5.25 7.36 -9.62
N ALA A 292 -6.35 7.34 -8.89
CA ALA A 292 -6.69 8.18 -7.78
C ALA A 292 -6.40 7.46 -6.47
N LYS A 293 -5.85 8.19 -5.50
CA LYS A 293 -5.57 7.68 -4.16
C LYS A 293 -6.23 8.59 -3.14
N HIS A 294 -7.19 8.02 -2.40
CA HIS A 294 -7.90 8.70 -1.31
C HIS A 294 -7.04 8.76 -0.01
N PHE A 295 -5.74 9.02 -0.12
CA PHE A 295 -4.84 9.14 1.02
C PHE A 295 -3.65 10.03 0.67
N TYR A 296 -2.83 10.39 1.65
CA TYR A 296 -1.60 11.16 1.44
C TYR A 296 -0.48 10.30 0.82
N GLY A 297 0.12 10.78 -0.26
CA GLY A 297 1.22 10.13 -0.97
C GLY A 297 2.54 10.19 -0.22
N ALA A 298 2.67 9.39 0.84
CA ALA A 298 3.85 9.40 1.70
C ALA A 298 5.12 8.87 1.00
N GLY A 299 6.28 9.43 1.34
CA GLY A 299 7.60 9.06 0.82
C GLY A 299 8.13 7.69 1.29
N LEU A 300 7.24 6.77 1.65
CA LEU A 300 7.51 5.53 2.35
C LEU A 300 7.80 4.35 1.41
N SER A 301 8.62 3.41 1.87
CA SER A 301 9.19 2.39 1.00
C SER A 301 8.19 1.29 0.62
N PHE A 302 7.29 0.93 1.54
CA PHE A 302 6.28 -0.09 1.32
C PHE A 302 5.22 0.40 0.34
N GLN A 303 4.63 1.57 0.58
CA GLN A 303 3.62 2.16 -0.31
C GLN A 303 4.21 2.43 -1.69
N ARG A 304 5.37 3.08 -1.77
CA ARG A 304 6.03 3.35 -3.06
C ARG A 304 6.24 2.09 -3.87
N LYS A 305 6.69 0.98 -3.28
CA LYS A 305 6.86 -0.30 -4.00
C LYS A 305 5.54 -0.88 -4.49
N LYS A 306 4.47 -0.76 -3.70
CA LYS A 306 3.13 -1.24 -4.08
C LYS A 306 2.59 -0.42 -5.25
N THR A 307 2.63 0.91 -5.15
CA THR A 307 2.18 1.82 -6.22
C THR A 307 3.05 1.67 -7.46
N GLN A 308 4.39 1.59 -7.34
CA GLN A 308 5.27 1.39 -8.50
C GLN A 308 4.94 0.11 -9.28
N LYS A 309 4.56 -0.99 -8.61
CA LYS A 309 4.11 -2.20 -9.32
C LYS A 309 2.83 -1.96 -10.11
N GLN A 310 1.92 -1.13 -9.62
CA GLN A 310 0.72 -0.73 -10.35
C GLN A 310 1.10 0.14 -11.55
N VAL A 311 1.89 1.20 -11.31
CA VAL A 311 2.40 2.09 -12.37
C VAL A 311 3.11 1.31 -13.47
N ASN A 312 3.98 0.35 -13.13
CA ASN A 312 4.68 -0.46 -14.13
C ASN A 312 3.72 -1.21 -15.06
N ARG A 313 2.65 -1.81 -14.51
CA ARG A 313 1.66 -2.54 -15.31
C ARG A 313 0.93 -1.63 -16.28
N TYR A 314 0.62 -0.41 -15.87
CA TYR A 314 -0.08 0.57 -16.70
C TYR A 314 0.87 1.22 -17.71
N ALA A 315 2.09 1.54 -17.30
CA ALA A 315 3.11 2.14 -18.15
C ALA A 315 3.62 1.19 -19.24
N GLU A 316 3.60 -0.12 -19.00
CA GLU A 316 3.85 -1.13 -20.01
C GLU A 316 2.77 -1.14 -21.10
N GLU A 317 1.50 -0.95 -20.72
CA GLU A 317 0.36 -1.03 -21.64
C GLU A 317 0.09 0.27 -22.38
N TRP A 318 0.00 1.39 -21.65
CA TRP A 318 -0.46 2.68 -22.19
C TRP A 318 0.62 3.76 -22.21
N GLY A 319 1.78 3.50 -21.61
CA GLY A 319 2.83 4.51 -21.42
C GLY A 319 2.62 5.37 -20.18
N HIS A 320 3.31 6.50 -20.14
CA HIS A 320 3.36 7.41 -19.00
C HIS A 320 1.96 7.89 -18.57
N GLY A 321 1.70 7.94 -17.26
CA GLY A 321 0.42 8.37 -16.68
C GLY A 321 0.57 9.33 -15.49
N ALA A 322 -0.45 9.37 -14.64
CA ALA A 322 -0.42 10.16 -13.41
C ALA A 322 -1.08 9.43 -12.23
N ILE A 323 -0.60 9.73 -11.02
CA ILE A 323 -1.29 9.36 -9.78
C ILE A 323 -1.76 10.66 -9.11
N ILE A 324 -3.05 10.75 -8.79
CA ILE A 324 -3.62 11.89 -8.07
C ILE A 324 -3.87 11.48 -6.61
N TYR A 325 -3.23 12.17 -5.67
CA TYR A 325 -3.45 11.96 -4.24
C TYR A 325 -4.40 13.02 -3.70
N ARG A 326 -5.51 12.58 -3.08
CA ARG A 326 -6.51 13.47 -2.47
C ARG A 326 -5.87 14.44 -1.46
N HIS A 327 -5.10 13.90 -0.52
CA HIS A 327 -4.42 14.73 0.49
C HIS A 327 -3.05 15.23 0.01
N GLY A 328 -2.76 15.21 -1.29
CA GLY A 328 -1.43 15.55 -1.82
C GLY A 328 -0.36 14.51 -1.50
N PHE A 329 0.90 14.86 -1.72
CA PHE A 329 2.02 13.90 -1.66
C PHE A 329 3.32 14.54 -1.19
N CYS A 330 4.26 13.70 -0.78
CA CYS A 330 5.63 14.09 -0.43
C CYS A 330 6.46 14.35 -1.68
N ASP A 331 7.18 15.46 -1.76
CA ASP A 331 8.07 15.75 -2.90
C ASP A 331 9.18 14.69 -3.09
N GLY A 332 9.50 13.95 -2.02
CA GLY A 332 10.42 12.83 -1.99
C GLY A 332 9.85 11.52 -2.55
N LEU A 333 8.54 11.43 -2.74
CA LEU A 333 7.89 10.32 -3.45
C LEU A 333 8.13 10.50 -4.96
N LYS A 334 8.66 9.44 -5.59
CA LYS A 334 8.90 9.39 -7.03
C LYS A 334 8.45 8.04 -7.56
N LEU A 335 7.76 8.05 -8.70
CA LEU A 335 7.32 6.87 -9.44
C LEU A 335 7.85 6.97 -10.87
N ARG A 336 8.41 5.88 -11.40
CA ARG A 336 8.83 5.81 -12.80
C ARG A 336 7.63 5.47 -13.67
N GLY A 337 7.37 6.26 -14.71
CA GLY A 337 6.22 6.08 -15.60
C GLY A 337 4.92 6.78 -15.13
N ALA A 338 4.97 7.57 -14.05
CA ALA A 338 3.86 8.43 -13.67
C ALA A 338 4.31 9.71 -12.97
N ILE A 339 3.68 10.84 -13.32
CA ILE A 339 3.77 12.07 -12.53
C ILE A 339 2.84 11.97 -11.31
N LEU A 340 3.14 12.77 -10.28
CA LEU A 340 2.32 12.84 -9.07
C LEU A 340 1.61 14.19 -9.05
N LEU A 341 0.32 14.14 -8.77
CA LEU A 341 -0.55 15.30 -8.69
C LEU A 341 -1.23 15.31 -7.32
N ASP A 342 -1.54 16.51 -6.83
CA ASP A 342 -2.41 16.70 -5.67
C ASP A 342 -3.80 17.16 -6.12
N ALA A 343 -4.79 17.04 -5.23
CA ALA A 343 -6.15 17.46 -5.52
C ALA A 343 -6.40 18.98 -5.37
N SER A 344 -5.36 19.81 -5.24
CA SER A 344 -5.54 21.26 -5.03
C SER A 344 -6.32 21.99 -6.13
N PRO A 345 -6.28 21.57 -7.42
CA PRO A 345 -7.09 22.21 -8.47
C PRO A 345 -8.51 21.64 -8.59
N ILE A 346 -8.87 20.67 -7.75
CA ILE A 346 -10.14 19.94 -7.82
C ILE A 346 -11.11 20.53 -6.81
N ASP A 347 -12.35 20.76 -7.23
CA ASP A 347 -13.42 21.14 -6.30
C ASP A 347 -13.84 19.95 -5.44
N LEU A 348 -13.43 19.94 -4.18
CA LEU A 348 -13.74 18.87 -3.22
C LEU A 348 -14.99 19.15 -2.37
N THR A 349 -15.80 20.16 -2.72
CA THR A 349 -16.96 20.58 -1.89
C THR A 349 -17.91 19.43 -1.58
N GLU A 350 -18.31 18.65 -2.58
CA GLU A 350 -19.21 17.49 -2.42
C GLU A 350 -18.65 16.47 -1.41
N LEU A 351 -17.34 16.25 -1.46
CA LEU A 351 -16.64 15.32 -0.57
C LEU A 351 -16.51 15.87 0.87
N ILE A 352 -16.29 17.18 1.00
CA ILE A 352 -16.25 17.86 2.31
C ILE A 352 -17.62 17.80 2.99
N GLU A 353 -18.70 18.06 2.24
CA GLU A 353 -20.08 18.00 2.74
C GLU A 353 -20.49 16.57 3.11
N HIS A 354 -20.06 15.57 2.33
CA HIS A 354 -20.27 14.17 2.67
C HIS A 354 -19.61 13.80 4.01
N ASN A 355 -18.34 14.18 4.22
CA ASN A 355 -17.63 13.88 5.46
C ASN A 355 -18.23 14.61 6.67
N LYS A 356 -18.73 15.85 6.50
CA LYS A 356 -19.43 16.59 7.56
C LYS A 356 -20.68 15.85 8.01
N ARG A 357 -21.53 15.42 7.07
CA ARG A 357 -22.75 14.66 7.39
C ARG A 357 -22.45 13.38 8.16
N LEU A 358 -21.43 12.62 7.75
CA LEU A 358 -21.01 11.40 8.45
C LEU A 358 -20.55 11.69 9.89
N ASN A 359 -19.82 12.78 10.10
CA ASN A 359 -19.40 13.18 11.44
C ASN A 359 -20.59 13.60 12.31
N ASP A 360 -21.53 14.35 11.76
CA ASP A 360 -22.74 14.78 12.47
C ASP A 360 -23.62 13.58 12.86
N GLU A 361 -23.79 12.60 11.95
CA GLU A 361 -24.49 11.34 12.22
C GLU A 361 -23.83 10.59 13.38
N ARG A 362 -22.50 10.47 13.38
CA ARG A 362 -21.75 9.80 14.46
C ARG A 362 -21.92 10.48 15.82
N LEU A 363 -21.93 11.82 15.86
CA LEU A 363 -22.12 12.59 17.08
C LEU A 363 -23.56 12.56 17.60
N SER A 364 -24.52 12.18 16.75
CA SER A 364 -25.94 12.09 17.09
C SER A 364 -26.39 10.70 17.55
N GLU A 365 -25.56 9.67 17.34
CA GLU A 365 -25.80 8.28 17.77
C GLU A 365 -25.25 7.97 19.17
N ASP A 366 -24.47 8.88 19.77
CA ASP A 366 -24.07 8.91 21.18
C ASP A 366 -25.03 9.78 22.01
#